data_AF-A0A916UJ27-F1
#
_entry.id   AF-A0A916UJ27-F1
#
_cell.length_a   1.000
_cell.length_b   1.000
_cell.length_c   1.000
_cell.angle_alpha   90.00
_cell.angle_beta   90.00
_cell.angle_gamma   90.00
#
_symmetry.space_group_name_H-M   'P 1'
#
loop_
_entity.id
_entity.type
_entity.pdbx_description
1 polymer ?
#
loop_
_entity_poly.entity_id
_entity_poly.type
_entity_poly.pdbx_seq_one_letter_code
_entity_poly.pdbx_strand_id
1 'polypeptide(L)'
;MEDKFQDTEVDQQRRKVLIGSAAAAVAASMPLAVLAAEEKKADATPSHPHPKGANHMSTFKTRDGVEIYYKDWGAGQPIVFCHGWPLNSDSWESQMLFLADKGYRCIAHDRRGHGRSSQPWSGNDMDHYADDLAQLMDLLDLKNAVLFGFSTGGGEVARYIGRHGTKRVAKAGLISAVPPMMVKTADNPGGVPMKVFDDIRAAQLANRSQFYLDLPSGPFYGFNRPGAKVSQGLINSWWMQGMMGGHKNTYDSIKAFSETDFRPDLKKFDIPTLIIHGDDDQVVPFDVGGNASAKLVKNAKFLVYKGAPHGLTDTHKDQVNADLLAFIKG
;
A
#
# COMPACT_ATOMS: atom_id res chain seq x y z
N MET A 1 -11.98 41.51 67.59
CA MET A 1 -12.34 41.95 66.23
C MET A 1 -12.24 40.73 65.34
N GLU A 2 -13.17 39.80 65.54
CA GLU A 2 -14.44 39.72 64.79
C GLU A 2 -14.15 39.35 63.34
N ASP A 3 -13.92 38.07 63.04
CA ASP A 3 -14.90 36.97 62.96
C ASP A 3 -15.72 37.04 61.67
N LYS A 4 -15.43 36.11 60.76
CA LYS A 4 -16.43 35.34 60.02
C LYS A 4 -15.79 34.15 59.31
N PHE A 5 -15.92 33.02 59.99
CA PHE A 5 -15.97 31.66 59.45
C PHE A 5 -16.92 31.54 58.24
N GLN A 6 -16.60 30.67 57.28
CA GLN A 6 -17.26 29.35 57.13
C GLN A 6 -16.74 28.59 55.90
N ASP A 7 -16.01 27.51 56.17
CA ASP A 7 -16.18 26.23 55.49
C ASP A 7 -17.65 25.78 55.63
N THR A 8 -18.21 25.18 54.57
CA THR A 8 -18.96 23.91 54.66
C THR A 8 -19.31 23.37 53.26
N GLU A 9 -18.79 22.17 52.96
CA GLU A 9 -19.51 21.09 52.30
C GLU A 9 -20.99 21.04 52.72
N VAL A 10 -21.93 21.02 51.77
CA VAL A 10 -23.16 20.17 51.73
C VAL A 10 -23.92 20.57 50.46
N ASP A 11 -23.81 19.79 49.39
CA ASP A 11 -24.95 19.55 48.49
C ASP A 11 -24.91 18.10 47.99
N GLN A 12 -25.04 17.18 48.95
CA GLN A 12 -25.64 15.89 48.68
C GLN A 12 -27.15 16.05 48.85
N GLN A 13 -27.91 15.96 47.75
CA GLN A 13 -29.13 15.12 47.63
C GLN A 13 -30.00 15.56 46.45
N ARG A 14 -29.80 14.95 45.27
CA ARG A 14 -30.92 14.47 44.42
C ARG A 14 -30.57 13.13 43.80
N ARG A 15 -31.01 12.06 44.49
CA ARG A 15 -31.08 10.67 44.01
C ARG A 15 -32.21 10.51 42.98
N LYS A 16 -31.98 9.65 41.98
CA LYS A 16 -32.83 8.56 41.45
C LYS A 16 -32.08 7.99 40.22
N VAL A 17 -31.23 6.96 40.32
CA VAL A 17 -31.52 5.52 40.47
C VAL A 17 -32.77 5.06 39.73
N LEU A 18 -32.57 4.29 38.67
CA LEU A 18 -33.53 3.35 38.11
C LEU A 18 -32.78 2.05 37.77
N ILE A 19 -32.80 1.12 38.72
CA ILE A 19 -32.65 -0.31 38.47
C ILE A 19 -33.97 -0.95 38.89
N GLY A 20 -34.53 -1.74 37.97
CA GLY A 20 -35.17 -3.01 38.29
C GLY A 20 -36.70 -3.02 38.34
N SER A 21 -37.30 -3.75 37.41
CA SER A 21 -38.03 -4.98 37.77
C SER A 21 -38.32 -5.83 36.53
N ALA A 22 -37.97 -7.11 36.66
CA ALA A 22 -38.26 -8.19 35.74
C ALA A 22 -39.75 -8.56 35.75
N ALA A 23 -40.23 -9.11 34.63
CA ALA A 23 -40.81 -10.47 34.51
C ALA A 23 -41.86 -10.54 33.38
N ALA A 24 -41.61 -11.40 32.39
CA ALA A 24 -42.53 -12.47 31.96
C ALA A 24 -41.95 -13.17 30.72
N ALA A 25 -41.75 -14.48 30.84
CA ALA A 25 -41.31 -15.37 29.80
C ALA A 25 -42.43 -15.68 28.80
N VAL A 26 -42.10 -15.76 27.51
CA VAL A 26 -42.78 -16.64 26.55
C VAL A 26 -41.69 -17.33 25.73
N ALA A 27 -41.49 -18.61 26.02
CA ALA A 27 -40.70 -19.51 25.19
C ALA A 27 -41.54 -19.86 23.95
N ALA A 28 -41.14 -19.34 22.79
CA ALA A 28 -41.59 -19.86 21.51
C ALA A 28 -40.56 -20.90 21.04
N SER A 29 -40.87 -22.16 21.30
CA SER A 29 -40.22 -23.32 20.71
C SER A 29 -40.30 -23.25 19.19
N MET A 30 -39.16 -23.25 18.50
CA MET A 30 -39.11 -23.61 17.07
C MET A 30 -38.38 -24.94 16.90
N PRO A 31 -38.89 -25.86 16.06
CA PRO A 31 -38.36 -27.21 15.96
C PRO A 31 -37.03 -27.23 15.20
N LEU A 32 -36.03 -27.94 15.73
CA LEU A 32 -34.94 -28.46 14.92
C LEU A 32 -35.53 -29.49 13.95
N ALA A 33 -35.75 -29.07 12.70
CA ALA A 33 -35.92 -29.99 11.59
C ALA A 33 -34.55 -30.17 10.92
N VAL A 34 -34.03 -31.38 11.06
CA VAL A 34 -32.87 -31.92 10.37
C VAL A 34 -33.13 -31.86 8.85
N LEU A 35 -32.27 -31.15 8.11
CA LEU A 35 -32.10 -31.36 6.68
C LEU A 35 -30.62 -31.68 6.45
N ALA A 36 -30.34 -32.98 6.38
CA ALA A 36 -29.12 -33.50 5.81
C ALA A 36 -29.11 -33.17 4.32
N ALA A 37 -28.15 -32.34 3.89
CA ALA A 37 -27.80 -32.18 2.49
C ALA A 37 -26.45 -32.87 2.28
N GLU A 38 -26.42 -33.83 1.35
CA GLU A 38 -25.21 -34.53 0.91
C GLU A 38 -24.16 -33.54 0.36
N GLU A 39 -23.00 -33.48 1.00
CA GLU A 39 -21.82 -32.86 0.43
C GLU A 39 -21.28 -33.73 -0.72
N LYS A 40 -21.46 -33.25 -1.96
CA LYS A 40 -20.64 -33.70 -3.08
C LYS A 40 -19.21 -33.23 -2.85
N LYS A 41 -18.29 -34.20 -2.67
CA LYS A 41 -16.84 -33.97 -2.70
C LYS A 41 -16.45 -33.20 -3.97
N ALA A 42 -16.03 -31.96 -3.79
CA ALA A 42 -15.25 -31.26 -4.79
C ALA A 42 -13.82 -31.83 -4.77
N ASP A 43 -13.33 -32.24 -5.93
CA ASP A 43 -11.94 -32.68 -6.10
C ASP A 43 -10.98 -31.57 -5.68
N ALA A 44 -10.14 -31.87 -4.70
CA ALA A 44 -9.09 -30.99 -4.25
C ALA A 44 -8.03 -30.87 -5.34
N THR A 45 -7.83 -29.66 -5.85
CA THR A 45 -6.66 -29.30 -6.66
C THR A 45 -5.39 -29.42 -5.82
N PRO A 46 -4.24 -29.82 -6.39
CA PRO A 46 -3.05 -30.09 -5.60
C PRO A 46 -2.52 -28.79 -4.98
N SER A 47 -2.63 -28.67 -3.66
CA SER A 47 -1.98 -27.62 -2.88
C SER A 47 -0.46 -27.82 -2.94
N HIS A 48 0.27 -26.81 -3.38
CA HIS A 48 1.72 -26.78 -3.18
C HIS A 48 2.02 -26.86 -1.69
N PRO A 49 2.97 -27.72 -1.26
CA PRO A 49 3.26 -27.89 0.16
C PRO A 49 3.81 -26.56 0.71
N HIS A 50 3.03 -25.90 1.57
CA HIS A 50 3.60 -24.95 2.51
C HIS A 50 4.64 -25.70 3.35
N PRO A 51 5.87 -25.18 3.49
CA PRO A 51 6.87 -25.83 4.32
C PRO A 51 6.31 -25.92 5.75
N LYS A 52 6.09 -27.16 6.20
CA LYS A 52 5.68 -27.43 7.58
C LYS A 52 6.87 -27.14 8.50
N GLY A 53 6.69 -26.19 9.41
CA GLY A 53 7.50 -26.04 10.61
C GLY A 53 8.45 -24.83 10.60
N ALA A 54 7.95 -23.71 11.13
CA ALA A 54 8.62 -22.80 12.08
C ALA A 54 7.93 -21.43 12.06
N ASN A 55 7.88 -20.77 13.21
CA ASN A 55 7.56 -19.34 13.37
C ASN A 55 8.62 -18.44 12.69
N HIS A 56 8.97 -18.69 11.43
CA HIS A 56 9.88 -17.85 10.68
C HIS A 56 9.09 -16.89 9.81
N MET A 57 9.26 -15.60 10.09
CA MET A 57 8.97 -14.52 9.15
C MET A 57 9.51 -14.92 7.77
N SER A 58 8.70 -14.80 6.71
CA SER A 58 9.14 -15.14 5.37
C SER A 58 10.16 -14.10 4.90
N THR A 59 11.44 -14.44 4.98
CA THR A 59 12.54 -13.62 4.46
C THR A 59 13.33 -14.40 3.41
N PHE A 60 14.03 -13.68 2.55
CA PHE A 60 15.07 -14.25 1.69
C PHE A 60 16.26 -13.32 1.58
N LYS A 61 17.42 -13.87 1.23
CA LYS A 61 18.65 -13.10 1.05
C LYS A 61 18.93 -12.92 -0.44
N THR A 62 19.12 -11.67 -0.86
CA THR A 62 19.50 -11.32 -2.23
C THR A 62 20.97 -11.69 -2.48
N ARG A 63 21.38 -11.69 -3.76
CA ARG A 63 22.76 -11.97 -4.19
C ARG A 63 23.78 -10.98 -3.60
N ASP A 64 23.39 -9.72 -3.40
CA ASP A 64 24.20 -8.69 -2.75
C ASP A 64 24.09 -8.70 -1.21
N GLY A 65 23.36 -9.68 -0.65
CA GLY A 65 23.34 -9.96 0.78
C GLY A 65 22.31 -9.19 1.61
N VAL A 66 21.36 -8.51 0.96
CA VAL A 66 20.23 -7.84 1.60
C VAL A 66 19.19 -8.87 2.00
N GLU A 67 18.64 -8.75 3.20
CA GLU A 67 17.53 -9.60 3.65
C GLU A 67 16.21 -8.89 3.34
N ILE A 68 15.37 -9.53 2.54
CA ILE A 68 14.09 -9.00 2.12
C ILE A 68 12.97 -9.79 2.80
N TYR A 69 12.16 -9.08 3.57
CA TYR A 69 10.93 -9.62 4.13
C TYR A 69 9.81 -9.60 3.09
N TYR A 70 8.95 -10.62 3.12
CA TYR A 70 7.73 -10.63 2.35
C TYR A 70 6.58 -11.35 3.08
N LYS A 71 5.38 -11.04 2.64
CA LYS A 71 4.14 -11.75 2.96
C LYS A 71 3.74 -12.59 1.76
N ASP A 72 3.14 -13.74 2.03
CA ASP A 72 2.61 -14.64 1.01
C ASP A 72 1.33 -15.29 1.55
N TRP A 73 0.19 -14.79 1.10
CA TRP A 73 -1.13 -15.15 1.63
C TRP A 73 -1.98 -15.81 0.54
N GLY A 74 -2.77 -16.82 0.92
CA GLY A 74 -3.71 -17.47 0.02
C GLY A 74 -3.06 -18.40 -1.01
N ALA A 75 -3.80 -18.73 -2.06
CA ALA A 75 -3.41 -19.66 -3.12
C ALA A 75 -4.10 -19.24 -4.43
N GLY A 76 -3.59 -19.72 -5.57
CA GLY A 76 -4.12 -19.39 -6.91
C GLY A 76 -3.14 -18.56 -7.73
N GLN A 77 -3.65 -17.76 -8.67
CA GLN A 77 -2.81 -16.90 -9.51
C GLN A 77 -2.08 -15.87 -8.62
N PRO A 78 -0.75 -15.70 -8.77
CA PRO A 78 0.01 -14.78 -7.93
C PRO A 78 -0.25 -13.32 -8.29
N ILE A 79 -0.56 -12.52 -7.28
CA ILE A 79 -0.69 -11.06 -7.32
C ILE A 79 0.40 -10.49 -6.42
N VAL A 80 1.34 -9.76 -7.00
CA VAL A 80 2.50 -9.20 -6.28
C VAL A 80 2.30 -7.70 -6.13
N PHE A 81 2.43 -7.21 -4.90
CA PHE A 81 2.24 -5.81 -4.54
C PHE A 81 3.57 -5.15 -4.16
N CYS A 82 3.86 -4.02 -4.80
CA CYS A 82 5.02 -3.17 -4.55
C CYS A 82 4.54 -1.89 -3.86
N HIS A 83 4.94 -1.67 -2.61
CA HIS A 83 4.47 -0.53 -1.81
C HIS A 83 5.14 0.81 -2.20
N GLY A 84 4.48 1.90 -1.84
CA GLY A 84 4.98 3.27 -2.01
C GLY A 84 6.00 3.67 -0.94
N TRP A 85 6.60 4.84 -1.11
CA TRP A 85 7.54 5.41 -0.15
C TRP A 85 6.82 6.22 0.94
N PRO A 86 7.30 6.22 2.21
CA PRO A 86 8.36 5.41 2.81
C PRO A 86 7.76 4.19 3.53
N LEU A 87 6.70 3.60 2.96
CA LEU A 87 5.88 2.57 3.61
C LEU A 87 6.53 1.19 3.58
N ASN A 88 5.75 0.15 3.85
CA ASN A 88 6.16 -1.25 3.70
C ASN A 88 4.95 -2.10 3.23
N SER A 89 5.09 -3.42 3.15
CA SER A 89 4.01 -4.33 2.69
C SER A 89 2.72 -4.30 3.53
N ASP A 90 2.71 -3.67 4.70
CA ASP A 90 1.50 -3.48 5.51
C ASP A 90 0.50 -2.53 4.85
N SER A 91 0.95 -1.58 4.02
CA SER A 91 0.06 -0.65 3.31
C SER A 91 -0.90 -1.32 2.33
N TRP A 92 -0.65 -2.59 1.96
CA TRP A 92 -1.46 -3.34 1.01
C TRP A 92 -2.46 -4.30 1.66
N GLU A 93 -2.53 -4.36 2.99
CA GLU A 93 -3.32 -5.39 3.69
C GLU A 93 -4.77 -5.48 3.23
N SER A 94 -5.38 -4.34 2.88
CA SER A 94 -6.77 -4.25 2.45
C SER A 94 -7.01 -4.89 1.09
N GLN A 95 -6.11 -4.63 0.13
CA GLN A 95 -6.17 -5.23 -1.20
C GLN A 95 -5.78 -6.72 -1.15
N MET A 96 -4.77 -7.05 -0.36
CA MET A 96 -4.32 -8.44 -0.19
C MET A 96 -5.40 -9.31 0.43
N LEU A 97 -6.03 -8.86 1.53
CA LEU A 97 -7.12 -9.60 2.16
C LEU A 97 -8.29 -9.80 1.19
N PHE A 98 -8.69 -8.74 0.49
CA PHE A 98 -9.79 -8.80 -0.47
C PHE A 98 -9.52 -9.76 -1.62
N LEU A 99 -8.33 -9.72 -2.24
CA LEU A 99 -8.01 -10.59 -3.37
C LEU A 99 -7.73 -12.03 -2.93
N ALA A 100 -7.13 -12.25 -1.76
CA ALA A 100 -6.97 -13.59 -1.21
C ALA A 100 -8.32 -14.28 -0.97
N ASP A 101 -9.33 -13.54 -0.45
CA ASP A 101 -10.72 -14.03 -0.32
C ASP A 101 -11.37 -14.38 -1.67
N LYS A 102 -10.86 -13.84 -2.79
CA LYS A 102 -11.30 -14.16 -4.15
C LYS A 102 -10.49 -15.27 -4.83
N GLY A 103 -9.65 -15.98 -4.08
CA GLY A 103 -8.90 -17.14 -4.58
C GLY A 103 -7.62 -16.79 -5.33
N TYR A 104 -7.00 -15.66 -5.00
CA TYR A 104 -5.68 -15.27 -5.48
C TYR A 104 -4.59 -15.50 -4.42
N ARG A 105 -3.35 -15.72 -4.87
CA ARG A 105 -2.17 -15.76 -3.98
C ARG A 105 -1.58 -14.34 -3.91
N CYS A 106 -1.70 -13.68 -2.78
CA CYS A 106 -1.25 -12.29 -2.59
C CYS A 106 0.13 -12.25 -1.94
N ILE A 107 1.09 -11.64 -2.63
CA ILE A 107 2.48 -11.52 -2.20
C ILE A 107 2.84 -10.05 -2.10
N ALA A 108 3.41 -9.60 -0.99
CA ALA A 108 3.87 -8.23 -0.83
C ALA A 108 5.19 -8.22 -0.08
N HIS A 109 6.20 -7.55 -0.61
CA HIS A 109 7.52 -7.51 0.00
C HIS A 109 7.82 -6.14 0.56
N ASP A 110 8.67 -6.09 1.59
CA ASP A 110 9.24 -4.85 2.08
C ASP A 110 10.48 -4.55 1.22
N ARG A 111 10.49 -3.41 0.54
CA ARG A 111 11.67 -2.94 -0.21
C ARG A 111 12.89 -2.91 0.70
N ARG A 112 14.10 -3.10 0.16
CA ARG A 112 15.35 -2.94 0.93
C ARG A 112 15.32 -1.64 1.76
N GLY A 113 15.65 -1.75 3.04
CA GLY A 113 15.63 -0.64 3.99
C GLY A 113 14.26 -0.12 4.41
N HIS A 114 13.18 -0.81 4.07
CA HIS A 114 11.82 -0.48 4.52
C HIS A 114 11.27 -1.60 5.41
N GLY A 115 10.37 -1.24 6.32
CA GLY A 115 9.68 -2.20 7.19
C GLY A 115 10.62 -3.15 7.91
N ARG A 116 10.52 -4.44 7.58
CA ARG A 116 11.25 -5.56 8.20
C ARG A 116 12.44 -6.04 7.38
N SER A 117 12.65 -5.52 6.17
CA SER A 117 13.84 -5.82 5.38
C SER A 117 15.08 -5.17 6.00
N SER A 118 16.26 -5.75 5.77
CA SER A 118 17.51 -5.19 6.28
C SER A 118 17.75 -3.79 5.71
N GLN A 119 18.58 -2.98 6.40
CA GLN A 119 18.80 -1.56 6.11
C GLN A 119 20.19 -1.33 5.50
N PRO A 120 20.46 -1.77 4.25
CA PRO A 120 21.76 -1.58 3.63
C PRO A 120 22.04 -0.09 3.40
N TRP A 121 23.28 0.34 3.57
CA TRP A 121 23.63 1.76 3.35
C TRP A 121 23.55 2.18 1.87
N SER A 122 23.76 1.23 0.95
CA SER A 122 23.90 1.43 -0.49
C SER A 122 22.86 0.65 -1.30
N GLY A 123 22.78 0.96 -2.60
CA GLY A 123 21.85 0.32 -3.54
C GLY A 123 20.40 0.76 -3.33
N ASN A 124 20.16 1.98 -2.83
CA ASN A 124 18.82 2.54 -2.65
C ASN A 124 18.32 3.22 -3.92
N ASP A 125 18.28 2.47 -5.02
CA ASP A 125 17.93 2.95 -6.35
C ASP A 125 17.00 1.96 -7.07
N MET A 126 16.36 2.43 -8.15
CA MET A 126 15.33 1.66 -8.86
C MET A 126 15.85 0.38 -9.51
N ASP A 127 17.13 0.31 -9.88
CA ASP A 127 17.72 -0.89 -10.46
C ASP A 127 17.84 -1.99 -9.41
N HIS A 128 18.33 -1.66 -8.22
CA HIS A 128 18.38 -2.60 -7.10
C HIS A 128 16.98 -3.00 -6.63
N TYR A 129 16.03 -2.07 -6.57
CA TYR A 129 14.63 -2.40 -6.21
C TYR A 129 14.02 -3.41 -7.20
N ALA A 130 14.25 -3.21 -8.49
CA ALA A 130 13.79 -4.14 -9.53
C ALA A 130 14.50 -5.50 -9.46
N ASP A 131 15.81 -5.52 -9.16
CA ASP A 131 16.58 -6.76 -9.05
C ASP A 131 16.22 -7.55 -7.78
N ASP A 132 15.86 -6.88 -6.68
CA ASP A 132 15.32 -7.53 -5.48
C ASP A 132 13.98 -8.19 -5.78
N LEU A 133 13.07 -7.47 -6.46
CA LEU A 133 11.79 -8.01 -6.91
C LEU A 133 12.01 -9.22 -7.83
N ALA A 134 12.94 -9.15 -8.78
CA ALA A 134 13.26 -10.27 -9.66
C ALA A 134 13.71 -11.52 -8.90
N GLN A 135 14.54 -11.34 -7.88
CA GLN A 135 15.00 -12.46 -7.04
C GLN A 135 13.86 -13.06 -6.22
N LEU A 136 12.91 -12.25 -5.74
CA LEU A 136 11.70 -12.78 -5.08
C LEU A 136 10.83 -13.57 -6.06
N MET A 137 10.61 -13.03 -7.27
CA MET A 137 9.85 -13.70 -8.33
C MET A 137 10.47 -15.06 -8.71
N ASP A 138 11.81 -15.13 -8.75
CA ASP A 138 12.54 -16.37 -9.03
C ASP A 138 12.50 -17.34 -7.85
N LEU A 139 12.71 -16.87 -6.61
CA LEU A 139 12.66 -17.68 -5.39
C LEU A 139 11.34 -18.43 -5.27
N LEU A 140 10.23 -17.74 -5.53
CA LEU A 140 8.88 -18.30 -5.43
C LEU A 140 8.40 -18.98 -6.73
N ASP A 141 9.28 -19.06 -7.74
CA ASP A 141 9.00 -19.50 -9.13
C ASP A 141 7.67 -19.00 -9.68
N LEU A 142 7.43 -17.70 -9.54
CA LEU A 142 6.16 -17.09 -9.96
C LEU A 142 6.03 -17.09 -11.47
N LYS A 143 4.83 -17.46 -11.95
CA LYS A 143 4.44 -17.51 -13.36
C LYS A 143 3.04 -16.93 -13.49
N ASN A 144 2.77 -16.28 -14.61
CA ASN A 144 1.50 -15.61 -14.89
C ASN A 144 1.09 -14.62 -13.78
N ALA A 145 2.07 -13.97 -13.15
CA ALA A 145 1.83 -13.07 -12.04
C ALA A 145 1.21 -11.74 -12.51
N VAL A 146 0.42 -11.12 -11.65
CA VAL A 146 -0.01 -9.73 -11.83
C VAL A 146 0.77 -8.85 -10.87
N LEU A 147 1.44 -7.82 -11.38
CA LEU A 147 2.21 -6.89 -10.55
C LEU A 147 1.41 -5.59 -10.34
N PHE A 148 1.17 -5.20 -9.10
CA PHE A 148 0.59 -3.91 -8.75
C PHE A 148 1.58 -3.05 -7.96
N GLY A 149 1.87 -1.86 -8.47
CA GLY A 149 2.77 -0.93 -7.83
C GLY A 149 2.05 0.36 -7.46
N PHE A 150 2.15 0.76 -6.19
CA PHE A 150 1.61 2.02 -5.69
C PHE A 150 2.73 3.05 -5.56
N SER A 151 2.54 4.26 -6.10
CA SER A 151 3.50 5.36 -5.96
C SER A 151 4.90 4.96 -6.43
N THR A 152 5.92 5.04 -5.56
CA THR A 152 7.28 4.51 -5.79
C THR A 152 7.28 3.05 -6.26
N GLY A 153 6.40 2.21 -5.73
CA GLY A 153 6.26 0.82 -6.14
C GLY A 153 5.80 0.65 -7.58
N GLY A 154 5.10 1.64 -8.16
CA GLY A 154 4.81 1.65 -9.60
C GLY A 154 6.06 1.90 -10.45
N GLY A 155 7.00 2.72 -9.95
CA GLY A 155 8.33 2.88 -10.55
C GLY A 155 9.15 1.59 -10.49
N GLU A 156 9.09 0.87 -9.37
CA GLU A 156 9.73 -0.43 -9.22
C GLU A 156 9.16 -1.47 -10.20
N VAL A 157 7.83 -1.56 -10.35
CA VAL A 157 7.19 -2.43 -11.35
C VAL A 157 7.62 -2.06 -12.76
N ALA A 158 7.66 -0.76 -13.09
CA ALA A 158 8.12 -0.30 -14.39
C ALA A 158 9.57 -0.68 -14.65
N ARG A 159 10.47 -0.42 -13.70
CA ARG A 159 11.89 -0.77 -13.84
C ARG A 159 12.11 -2.28 -13.88
N TYR A 160 11.34 -3.06 -13.12
CA TYR A 160 11.36 -4.52 -13.21
C TYR A 160 11.04 -5.01 -14.62
N ILE A 161 9.92 -4.56 -15.20
CA ILE A 161 9.56 -4.91 -16.59
C ILE A 161 10.63 -4.42 -17.57
N GLY A 162 11.16 -3.22 -17.35
CA GLY A 162 12.20 -2.64 -18.20
C GLY A 162 13.51 -3.45 -18.22
N ARG A 163 13.88 -4.07 -17.10
CA ARG A 163 15.14 -4.83 -16.95
C ARG A 163 14.98 -6.33 -17.18
N HIS A 164 13.87 -6.90 -16.70
CA HIS A 164 13.64 -8.35 -16.62
C HIS A 164 12.56 -8.86 -17.58
N GLY A 165 11.88 -7.96 -18.28
CA GLY A 165 10.82 -8.29 -19.23
C GLY A 165 9.55 -8.82 -18.56
N THR A 166 8.66 -9.39 -19.36
CA THR A 166 7.31 -9.79 -18.94
C THR A 166 7.08 -11.29 -18.96
N LYS A 167 8.12 -12.11 -19.14
CA LYS A 167 7.99 -13.58 -19.22
C LYS A 167 7.26 -14.22 -18.03
N ARG A 168 7.40 -13.65 -16.82
CA ARG A 168 6.72 -14.10 -15.60
C ARG A 168 5.42 -13.33 -15.30
N VAL A 169 5.13 -12.27 -16.06
CA VAL A 169 4.09 -11.29 -15.75
C VAL A 169 2.96 -11.36 -16.78
N ALA A 170 1.76 -11.67 -16.33
CA ALA A 170 0.56 -11.66 -17.16
C ALA A 170 -0.01 -10.24 -17.35
N LYS A 171 -0.01 -9.44 -16.28
CA LYS A 171 -0.58 -8.07 -16.26
C LYS A 171 0.19 -7.18 -15.28
N ALA A 172 0.12 -5.88 -15.49
CA ALA A 172 0.67 -4.89 -14.56
C ALA A 172 -0.39 -3.86 -14.16
N GLY A 173 -0.21 -3.20 -13.02
CA GLY A 173 -0.95 -2.00 -12.71
C GLY A 173 -0.13 -0.97 -11.94
N LEU A 174 -0.33 0.29 -12.29
CA LEU A 174 0.36 1.46 -11.78
C LEU A 174 -0.66 2.36 -11.08
N ILE A 175 -0.62 2.41 -9.75
CA ILE A 175 -1.61 3.09 -8.91
C ILE A 175 -0.95 4.32 -8.28
N SER A 176 -1.44 5.51 -8.62
CA SER A 176 -0.86 6.79 -8.18
C SER A 176 0.66 6.86 -8.38
N ALA A 177 1.16 6.29 -9.49
CA ALA A 177 2.56 5.89 -9.64
C ALA A 177 3.48 7.02 -10.14
N VAL A 178 4.76 6.96 -9.74
CA VAL A 178 5.79 7.97 -10.09
C VAL A 178 6.25 8.03 -11.55
N PRO A 179 6.17 6.96 -12.38
CA PRO A 179 6.46 7.08 -13.80
C PRO A 179 5.56 8.10 -14.51
N PRO A 180 6.04 8.75 -15.59
CA PRO A 180 7.27 8.43 -16.30
C PRO A 180 8.55 9.06 -15.73
N MET A 181 8.46 10.23 -15.09
CA MET A 181 9.57 10.92 -14.42
C MET A 181 9.01 12.12 -13.65
N MET A 182 9.27 12.24 -12.35
CA MET A 182 8.67 13.32 -11.57
C MET A 182 9.40 14.65 -11.72
N VAL A 183 10.73 14.63 -11.65
CA VAL A 183 11.53 15.87 -11.60
C VAL A 183 11.48 16.64 -12.91
N LYS A 184 11.42 17.97 -12.78
CA LYS A 184 11.51 18.89 -13.90
C LYS A 184 12.92 18.85 -14.50
N THR A 185 13.00 18.61 -15.80
CA THR A 185 14.22 18.71 -16.60
C THR A 185 13.93 19.48 -17.89
N ALA A 186 14.95 19.73 -18.71
CA ALA A 186 14.78 20.38 -20.02
C ALA A 186 13.83 19.59 -20.94
N ASP A 187 13.88 18.25 -20.86
CA ASP A 187 13.05 17.33 -21.64
C ASP A 187 11.83 16.79 -20.86
N ASN A 188 11.61 17.28 -19.64
CA ASN A 188 10.40 17.08 -18.83
C ASN A 188 9.96 18.42 -18.20
N PRO A 189 9.56 19.42 -19.00
CA PRO A 189 9.34 20.79 -18.51
C PRO A 189 8.12 20.94 -17.59
N GLY A 190 7.17 20.00 -17.66
CA GLY A 190 6.00 19.92 -16.79
C GLY A 190 6.24 19.20 -15.46
N GLY A 191 7.45 18.69 -15.23
CA GLY A 191 7.81 18.01 -13.98
C GLY A 191 7.82 18.93 -12.77
N VAL A 192 7.96 18.31 -11.60
CA VAL A 192 8.04 18.96 -10.29
C VAL A 192 9.43 19.58 -10.09
N PRO A 193 9.56 20.84 -9.66
CA PRO A 193 10.86 21.47 -9.43
C PRO A 193 11.73 20.69 -8.41
N MET A 194 13.04 20.58 -8.67
CA MET A 194 14.00 19.89 -7.78
C MET A 194 13.90 20.34 -6.32
N LYS A 195 13.67 21.64 -6.10
CA LYS A 195 13.52 22.23 -4.78
C LYS A 195 12.48 21.49 -3.91
N VAL A 196 11.40 20.99 -4.49
CA VAL A 196 10.37 20.24 -3.74
C VAL A 196 10.97 18.97 -3.13
N PHE A 197 11.80 18.24 -3.89
CA PHE A 197 12.46 17.04 -3.40
C PHE A 197 13.61 17.36 -2.44
N ASP A 198 14.32 18.48 -2.65
CA ASP A 198 15.29 19.00 -1.69
C ASP A 198 14.66 19.37 -0.35
N ASP A 199 13.48 20.00 -0.36
CA ASP A 199 12.74 20.34 0.85
C ASP A 199 12.28 19.08 1.60
N ILE A 200 11.86 18.03 0.89
CA ILE A 200 11.54 16.71 1.49
C ILE A 200 12.79 16.10 2.13
N ARG A 201 13.93 16.12 1.43
CA ARG A 201 15.23 15.64 1.96
C ARG A 201 15.62 16.42 3.21
N ALA A 202 15.52 17.75 3.18
CA ALA A 202 15.83 18.61 4.31
C ALA A 202 14.91 18.34 5.51
N ALA A 203 13.61 18.12 5.29
CA ALA A 203 12.65 17.80 6.35
C ALA A 203 12.97 16.46 7.03
N GLN A 204 13.38 15.44 6.28
CA GLN A 204 13.83 14.17 6.87
C GLN A 204 15.06 14.35 7.77
N LEU A 205 16.07 15.07 7.26
CA LEU A 205 17.30 15.33 8.01
C LEU A 205 17.03 16.14 9.29
N ALA A 206 16.13 17.12 9.21
CA ALA A 206 15.78 17.96 10.35
C ALA A 206 14.96 17.19 11.41
N ASN A 207 13.87 16.54 11.01
CA ASN A 207 13.00 15.77 11.89
C ASN A 207 12.09 14.82 11.11
N ARG A 208 12.63 13.68 10.66
CA ARG A 208 11.85 12.68 9.92
C ARG A 208 10.57 12.23 10.64
N SER A 209 10.59 12.14 11.98
CA SER A 209 9.43 11.66 12.74
C SER A 209 8.25 12.62 12.63
N GLN A 210 8.50 13.92 12.78
CA GLN A 210 7.46 14.93 12.60
C GLN A 210 7.02 15.03 11.13
N PHE A 211 7.97 15.03 10.20
CA PHE A 211 7.66 15.05 8.77
C PHE A 211 6.74 13.87 8.38
N TYR A 212 6.95 12.70 8.98
CA TYR A 212 6.11 11.51 8.78
C TYR A 212 4.75 11.56 9.47
N LEU A 213 4.49 12.51 10.35
CA LEU A 213 3.13 12.85 10.80
C LEU A 213 2.50 13.87 9.85
N ASP A 214 3.27 14.87 9.40
CA ASP A 214 2.77 15.99 8.60
C ASP A 214 2.25 15.51 7.23
N LEU A 215 2.99 14.61 6.56
CA LEU A 215 2.64 14.13 5.23
C LEU A 215 1.29 13.37 5.19
N PRO A 216 1.03 12.36 6.03
CA PRO A 216 -0.27 11.70 6.08
C PRO A 216 -1.38 12.54 6.72
N SER A 217 -1.05 13.51 7.58
CA SER A 217 -2.05 14.44 8.14
C SER A 217 -2.53 15.49 7.14
N GLY A 218 -1.76 15.73 6.07
CA GLY A 218 -2.08 16.70 5.04
C GLY A 218 -2.28 16.07 3.65
N PRO A 219 -1.27 16.17 2.76
CA PRO A 219 -1.45 15.92 1.33
C PRO A 219 -1.66 14.44 0.96
N PHE A 220 -1.12 13.48 1.71
CA PHE A 220 -1.12 12.07 1.27
C PHE A 220 -2.52 11.49 1.15
N TYR A 221 -3.38 11.71 2.16
CA TYR A 221 -4.77 11.24 2.17
C TYR A 221 -5.77 12.36 1.82
N GLY A 222 -5.29 13.55 1.43
CA GLY A 222 -6.15 14.71 1.20
C GLY A 222 -6.84 15.23 2.47
N PHE A 223 -6.30 14.93 3.65
CA PHE A 223 -6.85 15.36 4.94
C PHE A 223 -6.74 16.87 5.16
N ASN A 224 -5.91 17.56 4.36
CA ASN A 224 -5.88 19.01 4.27
C ASN A 224 -7.01 19.63 3.41
N ARG A 225 -7.85 18.83 2.75
CA ARG A 225 -8.96 19.35 1.94
C ARG A 225 -10.15 19.80 2.82
N PRO A 226 -10.87 20.87 2.45
CA PRO A 226 -12.07 21.29 3.17
C PRO A 226 -13.10 20.15 3.26
N GLY A 227 -13.59 19.89 4.48
CA GLY A 227 -14.59 18.83 4.72
C GLY A 227 -14.03 17.40 4.73
N ALA A 228 -12.72 17.21 4.62
CA ALA A 228 -12.12 15.88 4.70
C ALA A 228 -12.38 15.21 6.05
N LYS A 229 -12.76 13.93 6.02
CA LYS A 229 -12.90 13.10 7.22
C LYS A 229 -11.54 12.52 7.59
N VAL A 230 -10.85 13.19 8.50
CA VAL A 230 -9.51 12.78 8.98
C VAL A 230 -9.59 11.45 9.74
N SER A 231 -8.63 10.55 9.50
CA SER A 231 -8.47 9.29 10.22
C SER A 231 -7.14 9.24 10.95
N GLN A 232 -7.17 9.32 12.28
CA GLN A 232 -5.96 9.20 13.09
C GLN A 232 -5.30 7.82 12.95
N GLY A 233 -6.09 6.76 12.74
CA GLY A 233 -5.57 5.41 12.52
C GLY A 233 -4.71 5.32 11.25
N LEU A 234 -5.14 5.96 10.15
CA LEU A 234 -4.35 6.00 8.91
C LEU A 234 -3.08 6.84 9.08
N ILE A 235 -3.18 7.99 9.76
CA ILE A 235 -2.00 8.82 10.05
C ILE A 235 -0.96 8.03 10.86
N ASN A 236 -1.39 7.37 11.94
CA ASN A 236 -0.48 6.62 12.81
C ASN A 236 0.08 5.37 12.12
N SER A 237 -0.71 4.66 11.32
CA SER A 237 -0.23 3.50 10.55
C SER A 237 0.83 3.91 9.53
N TRP A 238 0.57 4.99 8.79
CA TRP A 238 1.53 5.56 7.83
C TRP A 238 2.84 5.95 8.53
N TRP A 239 2.74 6.71 9.63
CA TRP A 239 3.88 7.14 10.42
C TRP A 239 4.69 5.95 10.96
N MET A 240 4.02 4.95 11.52
CA MET A 240 4.65 3.76 12.07
C MET A 240 5.45 3.01 11.00
N GLN A 241 4.85 2.78 9.83
CA GLN A 241 5.53 2.12 8.70
C GLN A 241 6.77 2.90 8.25
N GLY A 242 6.66 4.22 8.13
CA GLY A 242 7.78 5.10 7.77
C GLY A 242 8.92 5.04 8.80
N MET A 243 8.59 5.00 10.09
CA MET A 243 9.58 4.97 11.17
C MET A 243 10.31 3.62 11.30
N MET A 244 9.72 2.53 10.81
CA MET A 244 10.39 1.22 10.69
C MET A 244 11.49 1.22 9.61
N GLY A 245 11.40 2.12 8.63
CA GLY A 245 12.39 2.25 7.56
C GLY A 245 13.74 2.79 8.05
N GLY A 246 14.81 2.32 7.42
CA GLY A 246 16.15 2.85 7.60
C GLY A 246 16.21 4.29 7.09
N HIS A 247 16.69 5.22 7.93
CA HIS A 247 16.68 6.65 7.60
C HIS A 247 17.45 6.92 6.29
N LYS A 248 18.62 6.29 6.10
CA LYS A 248 19.40 6.41 4.86
C LYS A 248 18.61 5.91 3.64
N ASN A 249 17.93 4.79 3.78
CA ASN A 249 17.19 4.15 2.69
C ASN A 249 16.01 5.01 2.25
N THR A 250 15.21 5.49 3.21
CA THR A 250 14.09 6.39 2.91
C THR A 250 14.59 7.72 2.36
N TYR A 251 15.73 8.24 2.81
CA TYR A 251 16.32 9.47 2.30
C TYR A 251 16.78 9.33 0.83
N ASP A 252 17.57 8.31 0.51
CA ASP A 252 18.05 8.08 -0.85
C ASP A 252 16.91 7.76 -1.82
N SER A 253 15.87 7.07 -1.33
CA SER A 253 14.70 6.71 -2.13
C SER A 253 13.99 7.95 -2.69
N ILE A 254 14.12 9.13 -2.06
CA ILE A 254 13.61 10.40 -2.59
C ILE A 254 14.17 10.67 -3.99
N LYS A 255 15.48 10.53 -4.16
CA LYS A 255 16.11 10.64 -5.48
C LYS A 255 15.65 9.51 -6.39
N ALA A 256 15.62 8.28 -5.88
CA ALA A 256 15.25 7.11 -6.68
C ALA A 256 13.85 7.21 -7.29
N PHE A 257 12.85 7.72 -6.57
CA PHE A 257 11.50 7.85 -7.10
C PHE A 257 11.28 9.12 -7.93
N SER A 258 11.98 10.22 -7.60
CA SER A 258 11.69 11.51 -8.24
C SER A 258 12.55 11.79 -9.49
N GLU A 259 13.80 11.32 -9.49
CA GLU A 259 14.79 11.66 -10.51
C GLU A 259 15.02 10.54 -11.53
N THR A 260 14.47 9.35 -11.30
CA THR A 260 14.58 8.23 -12.24
C THR A 260 13.65 8.44 -13.45
N ASP A 261 14.21 8.28 -14.64
CA ASP A 261 13.44 8.25 -15.89
C ASP A 261 12.99 6.82 -16.23
N PHE A 262 11.68 6.60 -16.25
CA PHE A 262 11.04 5.34 -16.59
C PHE A 262 10.49 5.32 -18.03
N ARG A 263 10.63 6.40 -18.81
CA ARG A 263 10.14 6.44 -20.20
C ARG A 263 10.69 5.30 -21.07
N PRO A 264 11.98 4.89 -20.96
CA PRO A 264 12.48 3.71 -21.68
C PRO A 264 11.83 2.40 -21.22
N ASP A 265 11.48 2.30 -19.94
CA ASP A 265 10.87 1.12 -19.34
C ASP A 265 9.41 0.96 -19.78
N LEU A 266 8.62 2.04 -19.68
CA LEU A 266 7.21 2.05 -20.09
C LEU A 266 7.01 1.66 -21.57
N LYS A 267 7.97 1.98 -22.43
CA LYS A 267 7.95 1.58 -23.85
C LYS A 267 8.11 0.07 -24.07
N LYS A 268 8.67 -0.65 -23.09
CA LYS A 268 8.87 -2.11 -23.12
C LYS A 268 7.66 -2.90 -22.61
N PHE A 269 6.63 -2.22 -22.11
CA PHE A 269 5.40 -2.89 -21.68
C PHE A 269 4.69 -3.49 -22.90
N ASP A 270 4.60 -4.82 -22.93
CA ASP A 270 3.94 -5.62 -23.96
C ASP A 270 2.75 -6.43 -23.41
N ILE A 271 2.34 -6.15 -22.16
CA ILE A 271 1.24 -6.79 -21.44
C ILE A 271 0.11 -5.79 -21.12
N PRO A 272 -1.13 -6.26 -20.88
CA PRO A 272 -2.20 -5.40 -20.40
C PRO A 272 -1.80 -4.67 -19.11
N THR A 273 -2.08 -3.37 -19.07
CA THR A 273 -1.67 -2.53 -17.94
C THR A 273 -2.82 -1.67 -17.45
N LEU A 274 -3.10 -1.72 -16.15
CA LEU A 274 -4.04 -0.82 -15.50
C LEU A 274 -3.30 0.40 -14.97
N ILE A 275 -3.86 1.59 -15.15
CA ILE A 275 -3.38 2.81 -14.50
C ILE A 275 -4.55 3.38 -13.73
N ILE A 276 -4.38 3.60 -12.43
CA ILE A 276 -5.37 4.29 -11.58
C ILE A 276 -4.69 5.53 -11.03
N HIS A 277 -5.29 6.71 -11.19
CA HIS A 277 -4.75 7.94 -10.62
C HIS A 277 -5.87 8.88 -10.17
N GLY A 278 -5.72 9.47 -9.00
CA GLY A 278 -6.61 10.54 -8.52
C GLY A 278 -6.28 11.86 -9.20
N ASP A 279 -7.28 12.58 -9.71
CA ASP A 279 -7.03 13.90 -10.33
C ASP A 279 -6.75 15.02 -9.30
N ASP A 280 -6.88 14.72 -8.00
CA ASP A 280 -6.55 15.61 -6.87
C ASP A 280 -5.32 15.11 -6.05
N ASP A 281 -4.47 14.29 -6.67
CA ASP A 281 -3.24 13.80 -6.04
C ASP A 281 -2.22 14.93 -5.78
N GLN A 282 -1.95 15.19 -4.50
CA GLN A 282 -1.05 16.24 -4.03
C GLN A 282 0.41 15.79 -3.84
N VAL A 283 0.72 14.50 -4.08
CA VAL A 283 2.06 13.92 -3.89
C VAL A 283 2.69 13.60 -5.24
N VAL A 284 1.96 12.88 -6.10
CA VAL A 284 2.35 12.59 -7.47
C VAL A 284 1.35 13.27 -8.40
N PRO A 285 1.67 14.47 -8.93
CA PRO A 285 0.73 15.24 -9.73
C PRO A 285 0.16 14.42 -10.89
N PHE A 286 -1.15 14.46 -11.06
CA PHE A 286 -1.89 13.68 -12.06
C PHE A 286 -1.27 13.72 -13.47
N ASP A 287 -0.93 14.93 -13.93
CA ASP A 287 -0.35 15.16 -15.26
C ASP A 287 1.10 14.68 -15.42
N VAL A 288 1.84 14.58 -14.31
CA VAL A 288 3.23 14.12 -14.27
C VAL A 288 3.30 12.60 -14.13
N GLY A 289 2.37 12.02 -13.37
CA GLY A 289 2.28 10.58 -13.12
C GLY A 289 1.38 9.86 -14.13
N GLY A 290 0.19 9.44 -13.66
CA GLY A 290 -0.71 8.55 -14.38
C GLY A 290 -1.11 9.01 -15.77
N ASN A 291 -1.44 10.30 -15.97
CA ASN A 291 -1.85 10.81 -17.29
C ASN A 291 -0.68 10.75 -18.30
N ALA A 292 0.55 11.03 -17.86
CA ALA A 292 1.72 10.91 -18.72
C ALA A 292 2.08 9.45 -19.00
N SER A 293 1.98 8.57 -18.00
CA SER A 293 2.20 7.13 -18.17
C SER A 293 1.21 6.47 -19.13
N ALA A 294 -0.07 6.83 -19.05
CA ALA A 294 -1.12 6.30 -19.92
C ALA A 294 -0.90 6.62 -21.41
N LYS A 295 -0.20 7.71 -21.72
CA LYS A 295 0.16 8.08 -23.11
C LYS A 295 1.34 7.26 -23.65
N LEU A 296 2.15 6.64 -22.79
CA LEU A 296 3.35 5.90 -23.18
C LEU A 296 3.13 4.39 -23.24
N VAL A 297 2.25 3.85 -22.38
CA VAL A 297 1.97 2.41 -22.33
C VAL A 297 0.91 2.06 -23.38
N LYS A 298 1.29 1.25 -24.38
CA LYS A 298 0.47 0.96 -25.57
C LYS A 298 -0.91 0.37 -25.26
N ASN A 299 -1.02 -0.47 -24.23
CA ASN A 299 -2.23 -1.21 -23.87
C ASN A 299 -2.73 -0.81 -22.46
N ALA A 300 -2.71 0.48 -22.17
CA ALA A 300 -3.15 1.01 -20.88
C ALA A 300 -4.69 1.11 -20.79
N LYS A 301 -5.28 0.49 -19.77
CA LYS A 301 -6.59 0.86 -19.25
C LYS A 301 -6.38 1.95 -18.19
N PHE A 302 -6.77 3.18 -18.49
CA PHE A 302 -6.59 4.31 -17.57
C PHE A 302 -7.91 4.66 -16.87
N LEU A 303 -7.90 4.63 -15.54
CA LEU A 303 -9.01 5.01 -14.68
C LEU A 303 -8.63 6.26 -13.88
N VAL A 304 -9.42 7.31 -14.03
CA VAL A 304 -9.26 8.56 -13.27
C VAL A 304 -10.26 8.56 -12.13
N TYR A 305 -9.77 8.70 -10.90
CA TYR A 305 -10.62 8.82 -9.72
C TYR A 305 -10.79 10.29 -9.37
N LYS A 306 -11.95 10.84 -9.74
CA LYS A 306 -12.24 12.27 -9.54
C LYS A 306 -12.23 12.65 -8.06
N GLY A 307 -11.44 13.65 -7.70
CA GLY A 307 -11.25 14.16 -6.35
C GLY A 307 -10.44 13.25 -5.43
N ALA A 308 -9.90 12.13 -5.93
CA ALA A 308 -9.20 11.18 -5.08
C ALA A 308 -7.77 11.67 -4.76
N PRO A 309 -7.30 11.43 -3.51
CA PRO A 309 -5.95 11.81 -3.08
C PRO A 309 -4.91 10.77 -3.53
N HIS A 310 -3.66 10.97 -3.12
CA HIS A 310 -2.58 10.02 -3.39
C HIS A 310 -2.87 8.63 -2.78
N GLY A 311 -3.18 8.59 -1.48
CA GLY A 311 -3.51 7.38 -0.71
C GLY A 311 -4.91 6.83 -0.99
N LEU A 312 -5.26 6.69 -2.27
CA LEU A 312 -6.55 6.16 -2.72
C LEU A 312 -6.74 4.66 -2.44
N THR A 313 -5.66 3.92 -2.18
CA THR A 313 -5.69 2.52 -1.73
C THR A 313 -6.39 2.35 -0.38
N ASP A 314 -6.37 3.38 0.46
CA ASP A 314 -7.06 3.42 1.75
C ASP A 314 -8.39 4.18 1.67
N THR A 315 -8.37 5.38 1.09
CA THR A 315 -9.53 6.31 1.11
C THR A 315 -10.63 5.90 0.13
N HIS A 316 -10.28 5.19 -0.94
CA HIS A 316 -11.20 4.68 -1.98
C HIS A 316 -11.09 3.16 -2.11
N LYS A 317 -10.76 2.49 -1.01
CA LYS A 317 -10.43 1.06 -0.90
C LYS A 317 -11.37 0.14 -1.67
N ASP A 318 -12.68 0.29 -1.50
CA ASP A 318 -13.67 -0.59 -2.15
C ASP A 318 -13.68 -0.41 -3.67
N GLN A 319 -13.54 0.83 -4.14
CA GLN A 319 -13.47 1.14 -5.57
C GLN A 319 -12.18 0.57 -6.18
N VAL A 320 -11.03 0.80 -5.52
CA VAL A 320 -9.75 0.22 -5.93
C VAL A 320 -9.85 -1.30 -6.00
N ASN A 321 -10.34 -1.94 -4.94
CA ASN A 321 -10.48 -3.40 -4.87
C ASN A 321 -11.32 -3.95 -6.02
N ALA A 322 -12.47 -3.32 -6.30
CA ALA A 322 -13.35 -3.73 -7.40
C ALA A 322 -12.66 -3.60 -8.76
N ASP A 323 -11.97 -2.48 -9.02
CA ASP A 323 -11.29 -2.23 -10.30
C ASP A 323 -10.08 -3.14 -10.50
N LEU A 324 -9.29 -3.41 -9.44
CA LEU A 324 -8.20 -4.38 -9.48
C LEU A 324 -8.74 -5.77 -9.85
N LEU A 325 -9.80 -6.24 -9.17
CA LEU A 325 -10.40 -7.54 -9.45
C LEU A 325 -10.97 -7.64 -10.87
N ALA A 326 -11.67 -6.61 -11.32
CA ALA A 326 -12.23 -6.56 -12.67
C ALA A 326 -11.12 -6.62 -13.73
N PHE A 327 -10.01 -5.90 -13.51
CA PHE A 327 -8.85 -5.94 -14.40
C PHE A 327 -8.12 -7.28 -14.38
N ILE A 328 -7.97 -7.93 -13.22
CA ILE A 328 -7.37 -9.26 -13.15
C ILE A 328 -8.20 -10.27 -13.95
N LYS A 329 -9.54 -10.22 -13.86
CA LYS A 329 -10.45 -11.17 -14.51
C LYS A 329 -10.61 -10.99 -16.03
N GLY A 330 -10.51 -9.77 -16.56
CA GLY A 330 -10.69 -9.47 -17.98
C GLY A 330 -9.42 -9.60 -18.78
#